data_AF-A0A1C2G333-F1
#
_entry.id   AF-A0A1C2G333-F1
#
_cell.length_a   1.000
_cell.length_b   1.000
_cell.length_c   1.000
_cell.angle_alpha   90.00
_cell.angle_beta   90.00
_cell.angle_gamma   90.00
#
_symmetry.space_group_name_H-M   'P 1'
#
loop_
_entity.id
_entity.type
_entity.pdbx_description
1 polymer ?
#
loop_
_entity_poly.entity_id
_entity_poly.type
_entity_poly.pdbx_seq_one_letter_code
_entity_poly.pdbx_strand_id
1 'polypeptide(L)'
;MQRAVPRLPVSGLRDYILEFASARGVVYVETPADKLADTITRLSDDEIHLDEIERLLIALERAGVVASNSVVPLHINYLREELNVRSV
;
A
#
# COMPACT_ATOMS: atom_id res chain seq x y z
N MET A 1 0.88 14.65 -17.60
CA MET A 1 0.64 13.20 -17.52
C MET A 1 -0.65 12.98 -16.73
N GLN A 2 -1.67 12.34 -17.33
CA GLN A 2 -2.97 12.15 -16.69
C GLN A 2 -2.83 11.14 -15.55
N ARG A 3 -2.91 11.61 -14.30
CA ARG A 3 -3.01 10.75 -13.11
C ARG A 3 -4.41 10.15 -13.11
N ALA A 4 -4.53 8.91 -13.58
CA ALA A 4 -5.78 8.17 -13.47
C ALA A 4 -6.05 7.92 -11.99
N VAL A 5 -7.16 8.43 -11.47
CA VAL A 5 -7.76 7.92 -10.23
C VAL A 5 -8.49 6.66 -10.67
N PRO A 6 -7.94 5.45 -10.45
CA PRO A 6 -8.64 4.25 -10.85
C PRO A 6 -9.95 4.21 -10.06
N ARG A 7 -11.05 3.75 -10.66
CA ARG A 7 -12.20 3.34 -9.86
C ARG A 7 -11.71 2.19 -8.98
N LEU A 8 -11.47 2.50 -7.72
CA LEU A 8 -10.86 1.57 -6.78
C LEU A 8 -11.86 0.45 -6.50
N PRO A 9 -11.48 -0.82 -6.69
CA PRO A 9 -12.32 -1.93 -6.28
C PRO A 9 -12.51 -1.90 -4.76
N VAL A 10 -13.68 -2.37 -4.32
CA VAL A 10 -14.06 -2.45 -2.90
C VAL A 10 -13.86 -3.84 -2.30
N SER A 11 -13.46 -4.81 -3.13
CA SER A 11 -13.20 -6.20 -2.77
C SER A 11 -12.21 -6.83 -3.76
N GLY A 12 -11.47 -7.85 -3.35
CA GLY A 12 -10.42 -8.46 -4.18
C GLY A 12 -9.21 -7.53 -4.33
N LEU A 13 -8.95 -6.70 -3.31
CA LEU A 13 -7.92 -5.68 -3.37
C LEU A 13 -6.52 -6.27 -3.47
N ARG A 14 -6.27 -7.41 -2.83
CA ARG A 14 -4.99 -8.14 -2.91
C ARG A 14 -4.62 -8.43 -4.37
N ASP A 15 -5.49 -9.13 -5.09
CA ASP A 15 -5.24 -9.53 -6.48
C ASP A 15 -5.15 -8.31 -7.40
N TYR A 16 -6.03 -7.32 -7.19
CA TYR A 16 -5.97 -6.06 -7.93
C TYR A 16 -4.61 -5.35 -7.77
N ILE A 17 -4.11 -5.20 -6.55
CA ILE A 17 -2.84 -4.51 -6.29
C ILE A 17 -1.66 -5.29 -6.88
N LEU A 18 -1.66 -6.62 -6.76
CA LEU A 18 -0.64 -7.49 -7.35
C LEU A 18 -0.59 -7.36 -8.88
N GLU A 19 -1.73 -7.51 -9.55
CA GLU A 19 -1.83 -7.38 -11.01
C GLU A 19 -1.43 -5.97 -11.46
N PHE A 20 -1.90 -4.94 -10.74
CA PHE A 20 -1.64 -3.56 -11.08
C PHE A 20 -0.16 -3.18 -10.98
N ALA A 21 0.53 -3.68 -9.95
CA ALA A 21 1.97 -3.51 -9.76
C ALA A 21 2.77 -4.31 -10.80
N SER A 22 2.41 -5.57 -11.02
CA SER A 22 3.05 -6.44 -12.01
C SER A 22 2.96 -5.86 -13.42
N ALA A 23 1.78 -5.36 -13.82
CA ALA A 23 1.57 -4.76 -15.15
C ALA A 23 2.42 -3.51 -15.39
N ARG A 24 2.99 -2.91 -14.34
CA ARG A 24 3.82 -1.70 -14.41
C ARG A 24 5.27 -1.93 -13.99
N GLY A 25 5.64 -3.18 -13.70
CA GLY A 25 6.99 -3.54 -13.26
C GLY A 25 7.38 -2.88 -11.93
N VAL A 26 6.40 -2.58 -11.07
CA VAL A 26 6.67 -1.96 -9.77
C VAL A 26 6.86 -3.05 -8.73
N VAL A 27 7.98 -2.98 -8.01
CA VAL A 27 8.31 -3.87 -6.88
C VAL A 27 8.74 -3.03 -5.69
N TYR A 28 8.49 -3.53 -4.48
CA TYR A 28 8.99 -2.87 -3.27
C TYR A 28 10.50 -3.08 -3.14
N VAL A 29 11.20 -1.98 -2.87
CA VAL A 29 12.62 -1.95 -2.53
C VAL A 29 12.75 -1.13 -1.25
N GLU A 30 13.27 -1.76 -0.20
CA GLU A 30 13.52 -1.11 1.07
C GLU A 30 14.53 0.04 0.90
N THR A 31 14.18 1.20 1.43
CA THR A 31 15.02 2.40 1.39
C THR A 31 15.63 2.71 2.77
N PRO A 32 16.66 3.55 2.86
CA PRO A 32 17.15 4.03 4.15
C PRO A 32 16.07 4.74 4.99
N ALA A 33 15.10 5.39 4.33
CA ALA A 33 13.97 6.02 5.02
C ALA A 33 13.02 4.98 5.65
N ASP A 34 12.80 3.84 4.99
CA ASP A 34 12.04 2.72 5.57
C ASP A 34 12.74 2.17 6.81
N LYS A 35 14.06 1.91 6.73
CA LYS A 35 14.84 1.44 7.88
C LYS A 35 14.81 2.41 9.05
N LEU A 36 14.83 3.70 8.76
CA LEU A 36 14.72 4.73 9.78
C LEU A 36 13.32 4.69 10.43
N ALA A 37 12.26 4.60 9.63
CA ALA A 37 10.89 4.46 10.13
C ALA A 37 10.75 3.23 11.03
N ASP A 38 11.21 2.06 10.59
CA ASP A 38 11.19 0.82 11.38
C ASP A 38 11.98 0.95 12.68
N THR A 39 13.10 1.66 12.65
CA THR A 39 13.91 1.93 13.85
C THR A 39 13.18 2.85 14.81
N ILE A 40 12.53 3.90 14.32
CA ILE A 40 11.73 4.81 15.15
C ILE A 40 10.54 4.07 15.77
N THR A 41 9.81 3.27 14.98
CA THR A 41 8.69 2.45 15.46
C THR A 41 9.14 1.52 16.60
N ARG A 42 10.24 0.78 16.41
CA ARG A 42 10.80 -0.09 17.46
C ARG A 42 11.25 0.67 18.71
N LEU A 43 11.80 1.88 18.55
CA LEU A 43 12.20 2.71 19.71
C LEU A 43 10.99 3.22 20.52
N SER A 44 9.81 3.28 19.91
CA SER A 44 8.55 3.62 20.58
C SER A 44 7.92 2.41 21.28
N ASP A 45 8.60 1.24 21.30
CA ASP A 45 8.03 -0.05 21.74
C ASP A 45 6.82 -0.49 20.89
N ASP A 46 6.68 0.07 19.69
CA ASP A 46 5.71 -0.36 18.68
C ASP A 46 6.34 -1.42 17.77
N GLU A 47 5.51 -2.35 17.29
CA GLU A 47 5.90 -3.34 16.30
C GLU A 47 4.88 -3.33 15.15
N ILE A 48 5.30 -2.81 13.99
CA ILE A 48 4.49 -2.72 12.78
C ILE A 48 5.17 -3.56 11.70
N HIS A 49 4.48 -4.61 11.23
CA HIS A 49 4.94 -5.45 10.14
C HIS A 49 4.05 -5.23 8.93
N LEU A 50 4.58 -4.53 7.93
CA LEU A 50 3.89 -4.37 6.66
C LEU A 50 3.95 -5.66 5.86
N ASP A 51 2.79 -6.11 5.38
CA ASP A 51 2.72 -7.23 4.46
C ASP A 51 3.16 -6.86 3.04
N GLU A 52 3.13 -7.84 2.14
CA GLU A 52 3.50 -7.66 0.74
C GLU A 52 2.66 -6.60 0.01
N ILE A 53 1.36 -6.54 0.26
CA ILE A 53 0.43 -5.64 -0.41
C ILE A 53 0.62 -4.20 0.07
N GLU A 54 0.79 -4.02 1.38
CA GLU A 54 1.10 -2.72 1.98
C GLU A 54 2.43 -2.17 1.45
N ARG A 55 3.45 -3.03 1.32
CA ARG A 55 4.74 -2.67 0.70
C ARG A 55 4.58 -2.29 -0.77
N LEU A 56 3.74 -2.99 -1.53
CA LEU A 56 3.45 -2.65 -2.92
C LEU A 56 2.74 -1.31 -3.04
N LEU A 57 1.81 -0.98 -2.14
CA LEU A 57 1.15 0.33 -2.12
C LEU A 57 2.15 1.48 -1.93
N ILE A 58 3.13 1.32 -1.02
CA ILE A 58 4.23 2.26 -0.83
C ILE A 58 5.07 2.40 -2.12
N ALA A 59 5.42 1.28 -2.74
CA ALA A 59 6.21 1.27 -3.97
C ALA A 59 5.48 1.97 -5.14
N LEU A 60 4.18 1.72 -5.28
CA LEU A 60 3.31 2.33 -6.29
C LEU A 60 3.17 3.84 -6.09
N GLU A 61 3.08 4.30 -4.85
CA GLU A 61 3.09 5.73 -4.50
C GLU A 61 4.41 6.38 -4.91
N ARG A 62 5.53 5.77 -4.48
CA ARG A 62 6.89 6.26 -4.75
C ARG A 62 7.21 6.32 -6.24
N ALA A 63 6.74 5.34 -7.01
CA ALA A 63 6.85 5.32 -8.47
C ALA A 63 5.97 6.38 -9.15
N GLY A 64 5.10 7.08 -8.41
CA GLY A 64 4.18 8.09 -8.94
C GLY A 64 3.05 7.51 -9.78
N VAL A 65 2.87 6.19 -9.76
CA VAL A 65 1.82 5.47 -10.49
C VAL A 65 0.47 5.67 -9.83
N VAL A 66 0.44 5.67 -8.50
CA VAL A 66 -0.75 5.95 -7.70
C VAL A 66 -0.49 7.24 -6.93
N ALA A 67 -1.45 8.16 -6.96
CA ALA A 67 -1.36 9.40 -6.20
C ALA A 67 -1.59 9.13 -4.70
N SER A 68 -0.89 9.86 -3.83
CA SER A 68 -0.98 9.70 -2.36
C SER A 68 -2.42 9.77 -1.83
N ASN A 69 -3.25 10.65 -2.41
CA ASN A 69 -4.66 10.78 -2.04
C ASN A 69 -5.52 9.56 -2.42
N SER A 70 -5.03 8.71 -3.32
CA SER A 70 -5.67 7.44 -3.71
C SER A 70 -5.08 6.24 -2.97
N VAL A 71 -3.80 6.30 -2.55
CA VAL A 71 -3.13 5.22 -1.82
C VAL A 71 -3.75 5.00 -0.44
N VAL A 72 -4.06 6.07 0.30
CA VAL A 72 -4.65 5.95 1.64
C VAL A 72 -6.02 5.25 1.61
N PRO A 73 -6.99 5.64 0.74
CA PRO A 73 -8.24 4.89 0.60
C PRO A 73 -8.05 3.43 0.16
N LEU A 74 -7.09 3.14 -0.72
CA LEU A 74 -6.74 1.78 -1.13
C LEU A 74 -6.28 0.94 0.08
N HIS A 75 -5.38 1.49 0.90
CA HIS A 75 -4.85 0.82 2.09
C HIS A 75 -5.96 0.57 3.12
N ILE A 76 -6.83 1.55 3.38
CA ILE A 76 -7.97 1.39 4.30
C ILE A 76 -8.91 0.27 3.82
N ASN A 77 -9.24 0.24 2.52
CA ASN A 77 -10.12 -0.80 1.99
C ASN A 77 -9.46 -2.18 2.03
N TYR A 78 -8.15 -2.26 1.77
CA TYR A 78 -7.39 -3.49 1.90
C TYR A 78 -7.43 -4.03 3.34
N LEU A 79 -7.13 -3.19 4.33
CA LEU A 79 -7.18 -3.59 5.75
C LEU A 79 -8.58 -4.01 6.18
N ARG A 80 -9.64 -3.37 5.66
CA ARG A 80 -11.03 -3.79 5.92
C ARG A 80 -11.33 -5.17 5.38
N GLU A 81 -10.85 -5.47 4.17
CA GLU A 81 -10.98 -6.79 3.54
C GLU A 81 -10.23 -7.86 4.34
N GLU A 82 -8.99 -7.59 4.72
CA GLU A 82 -8.14 -8.54 5.42
C GLU A 82 -8.61 -8.83 6.85
N LEU A 83 -9.09 -7.80 7.56
CA LEU A 83 -9.64 -7.95 8.91
C LEU A 83 -11.10 -8.43 8.91
N ASN A 84 -11.71 -8.63 7.72
CA ASN A 84 -13.12 -8.98 7.55
C ASN A 84 -14.09 -8.04 8.30
N VAL A 85 -13.71 -6.75 8.42
CA VAL A 85 -14.51 -5.73 9.12
C VAL A 85 -15.45 -5.09 8.09
N ARG A 86 -16.72 -5.52 8.10
CA ARG A 86 -17.78 -4.88 7.31
C ARG A 86 -18.08 -3.51 7.94
N SER A 87 -18.03 -2.42 7.15
CA SER A 87 -18.38 -1.08 7.64
C SER A 87 -19.74 -1.09 8.35
N VAL A 88 -19.75 -0.68 9.61
CA VAL A 88 -20.95 -0.20 10.32
C VAL A 88 -21.38 1.15 9.78
#